data_AF-A0A1F9LML5-F1
#
_entry.id   AF-A0A1F9LML5-F1
#
_cell.length_a   1.000
_cell.length_b   1.000
_cell.length_c   1.000
_cell.angle_alpha   90.00
_cell.angle_beta   90.00
_cell.angle_gamma   90.00
#
_symmetry.space_group_name_H-M   'P 1'
#
loop_
_entity.id
_entity.type
_entity.pdbx_description
1 polymer ?
#
loop_
_entity_poly.entity_id
_entity_poly.type
_entity_poly.pdbx_seq_one_letter_code
_entity_poly.pdbx_strand_id
1 'polypeptide(L)'
;MTGNTAYRLGNYRITGCENTLYWWEAHLALGVQRRGRCFVHKNLLVIGHSSSDEDGYLIGEFLEELQQLPGWEKTPYYCFVHELFHVATGRIPENEILDQWSRNPAQKDPVCGVAPGTFRLGRYRLTVADDGEISWQSYGRSGEFITGPCFIESALLCIGRSRTVEEIQGRQEFLASLNRFPQWERTPFWCHDSALRPCHQHHTDGNHAAFWKSWIRDEDSSAHPVHTPWRHEDEAKCDHRRPEDAESFSKVSPKERAQQFFWTWYKRLQAIRMPHVWFKKILPNYWMLIVAAALLFGMAMLLYAFEKGLSWPHLFTTHHKEHHDHDSGHYKKHER
;
A
#
# COMPACT_ATOMS: atom_id res chain seq x y z
N MET A 1 -30.24 22.33 13.26
CA MET A 1 -29.73 21.30 12.33
C MET A 1 -28.25 21.55 12.19
N THR A 2 -27.46 20.79 12.93
CA THR A 2 -26.01 20.90 13.00
C THR A 2 -25.45 20.24 11.74
N GLY A 3 -24.89 21.03 10.84
CA GLY A 3 -24.48 20.55 9.51
C GLY A 3 -23.32 19.57 9.62
N ASN A 4 -23.56 18.30 9.34
CA ASN A 4 -22.49 17.31 9.20
C ASN A 4 -21.64 17.68 7.98
N THR A 5 -20.40 18.09 8.21
CA THR A 5 -19.45 18.32 7.11
C THR A 5 -18.90 16.99 6.63
N ALA A 6 -18.82 16.79 5.32
CA ALA A 6 -18.27 15.60 4.70
C ALA A 6 -17.15 15.96 3.72
N TYR A 7 -16.13 15.11 3.64
CA TYR A 7 -14.92 15.31 2.83
C TYR A 7 -14.59 14.01 2.09
N ARG A 8 -13.86 14.14 0.99
CA ARG A 8 -13.27 13.04 0.23
C ARG A 8 -11.80 12.88 0.57
N LEU A 9 -11.39 11.65 0.87
CA LEU A 9 -10.00 11.23 0.99
C LEU A 9 -9.77 9.97 0.16
N GLY A 10 -9.29 10.12 -1.08
CA GLY A 10 -9.21 9.00 -2.02
C GLY A 10 -10.57 8.34 -2.24
N ASN A 11 -10.71 7.07 -1.84
CA ASN A 11 -11.96 6.29 -1.92
C ASN A 11 -12.76 6.29 -0.61
N TYR A 12 -12.40 7.13 0.35
CA TYR A 12 -13.03 7.23 1.66
C TYR A 12 -13.84 8.51 1.77
N ARG A 13 -15.06 8.40 2.28
CA ARG A 13 -15.86 9.53 2.74
C ARG A 13 -15.55 9.77 4.21
N ILE A 14 -15.06 10.96 4.55
CA ILE A 14 -14.76 11.36 5.93
C ILE A 14 -15.86 12.30 6.40
N THR A 15 -16.65 11.90 7.38
CA THR A 15 -17.72 12.71 7.97
C THR A 15 -17.30 13.24 9.34
N GLY A 16 -17.46 14.54 9.56
CA GLY A 16 -17.20 15.19 10.85
C GLY A 16 -18.51 15.46 11.58
N CYS A 17 -18.58 15.04 12.84
CA CYS A 17 -19.59 15.52 13.78
C CYS A 17 -19.04 16.71 14.58
N GLU A 18 -19.94 17.48 15.19
CA GLU A 18 -19.56 18.45 16.22
C GLU A 18 -18.68 17.76 17.28
N ASN A 19 -17.59 18.42 17.70
CA ASN A 19 -16.59 17.93 18.67
C ASN A 19 -15.42 17.10 18.11
N THR A 20 -14.91 17.39 16.91
CA THR A 20 -13.66 16.79 16.35
C THR A 20 -13.70 15.28 16.15
N LEU A 21 -14.88 14.66 16.29
CA LEU A 21 -15.10 13.24 16.04
C LEU A 21 -15.34 13.05 14.56
N TYR A 22 -14.44 12.29 13.94
CA TYR A 22 -14.52 11.96 12.52
C TYR A 22 -14.83 10.47 12.34
N TRP A 23 -15.54 10.16 11.27
CA TRP A 23 -15.82 8.80 10.82
C TRP A 23 -15.36 8.66 9.38
N TRP A 24 -14.86 7.47 9.03
CA TRP A 24 -14.64 7.09 7.65
C TRP A 24 -15.70 6.10 7.21
N GLU A 25 -16.08 6.21 5.95
CA GLU A 25 -16.95 5.28 5.24
C GLU A 25 -16.25 4.88 3.93
N ALA A 26 -16.29 3.59 3.62
CA ALA A 26 -15.81 3.05 2.36
C ALA A 26 -16.78 2.00 1.83
N HIS A 27 -17.01 2.01 0.52
CA HIS A 27 -17.77 0.97 -0.15
C HIS A 27 -16.97 -0.34 -0.23
N LEU A 28 -17.63 -1.43 0.12
CA LEU A 28 -17.19 -2.82 -0.02
C LEU A 28 -18.04 -3.53 -1.09
N ALA A 29 -17.58 -4.66 -1.62
CA ALA A 29 -18.30 -5.33 -2.71
C ALA A 29 -19.78 -5.63 -2.38
N LEU A 30 -20.64 -5.60 -3.40
CA LEU A 30 -22.07 -5.97 -3.34
C LEU A 30 -22.98 -4.99 -2.57
N GLY A 31 -22.69 -3.69 -2.60
CA GLY A 31 -23.55 -2.69 -1.94
C GLY A 31 -23.41 -2.67 -0.42
N VAL A 32 -22.36 -3.30 0.11
CA VAL A 32 -22.04 -3.23 1.54
C VAL A 32 -21.15 -2.02 1.76
N GLN A 33 -21.39 -1.26 2.82
CA GLN A 33 -20.53 -0.19 3.26
C GLN A 33 -19.91 -0.53 4.59
N ARG A 34 -18.64 -0.13 4.76
CA ARG A 34 -17.90 -0.29 6.00
C ARG A 34 -17.62 1.07 6.58
N ARG A 35 -17.83 1.19 7.89
CA ARG A 35 -17.65 2.42 8.64
C ARG A 35 -16.73 2.21 9.83
N GLY A 36 -15.98 3.26 10.19
CA GLY A 36 -15.15 3.27 11.39
C GLY A 36 -14.81 4.67 11.85
N ARG A 37 -14.15 4.78 13.00
CA ARG A 37 -13.71 6.07 13.55
C ARG A 37 -12.42 6.54 12.90
N CYS A 38 -12.24 7.85 12.85
CA CYS A 38 -10.99 8.49 12.52
C CYS A 38 -10.47 9.30 13.72
N PHE A 39 -9.16 9.43 13.79
CA PHE A 39 -8.49 10.17 14.86
C PHE A 39 -7.56 11.20 14.23
N VAL A 40 -7.74 12.47 14.57
CA VAL A 40 -6.84 13.54 14.11
C VAL A 40 -5.88 13.87 15.25
N HIS A 41 -4.58 13.76 14.99
CA HIS A 41 -3.53 14.19 15.91
C HIS A 41 -2.52 15.05 15.15
N LYS A 42 -2.49 16.36 15.44
CA LYS A 42 -1.65 17.35 14.76
C LYS A 42 -1.80 17.25 13.23
N ASN A 43 -0.74 16.91 12.51
CA ASN A 43 -0.71 16.85 11.04
C ASN A 43 -1.08 15.47 10.48
N LEU A 44 -1.61 14.57 11.31
CA LEU A 44 -1.91 13.19 10.95
C LEU A 44 -3.38 12.84 11.17
N LEU A 45 -4.00 12.25 10.14
CA LEU A 45 -5.28 11.56 10.24
C LEU A 45 -5.04 10.04 10.32
N VAL A 46 -5.47 9.41 11.41
CA VAL A 46 -5.46 7.95 11.53
C VAL A 46 -6.85 7.39 11.19
N ILE A 47 -6.91 6.54 10.17
CA ILE A 47 -8.09 5.75 9.83
C ILE A 47 -8.14 4.54 10.77
N GLY A 48 -9.09 4.58 11.71
CA GLY A 48 -9.26 3.58 12.78
C GLY A 48 -9.86 2.27 12.30
N HIS A 49 -10.09 1.36 13.25
CA HIS A 49 -10.72 0.06 12.95
C HIS A 49 -12.15 0.24 12.48
N SER A 50 -12.63 -0.68 11.65
CA SER A 50 -14.05 -0.74 11.29
C SER A 50 -14.89 -1.12 12.49
N SER A 51 -15.98 -0.39 12.70
CA SER A 51 -16.95 -0.63 13.77
C SER A 51 -18.21 -1.33 13.29
N SER A 52 -18.62 -1.10 12.03
CA SER A 52 -19.83 -1.67 11.45
C SER A 52 -19.68 -1.92 9.96
N ASP A 53 -20.40 -2.94 9.49
CA ASP A 53 -20.73 -3.16 8.09
C ASP A 53 -22.24 -2.96 7.97
N GLU A 54 -22.68 -2.15 7.01
CA GLU A 54 -24.07 -1.75 6.81
C GLU A 54 -24.44 -1.93 5.34
N ASP A 55 -25.72 -2.21 5.05
CA ASP A 55 -26.23 -2.14 3.69
C ASP A 55 -26.19 -0.67 3.25
N GLY A 56 -25.58 -0.40 2.10
CA GLY A 56 -25.37 0.95 1.63
C GLY A 56 -25.54 1.09 0.13
N TYR A 57 -24.96 2.16 -0.40
CA TYR A 57 -25.09 2.53 -1.80
C TYR A 57 -24.45 1.52 -2.74
N LEU A 58 -24.95 1.46 -3.98
CA LEU A 58 -24.21 0.81 -5.05
C LEU A 58 -22.88 1.53 -5.26
N ILE A 59 -21.87 0.79 -5.74
CA ILE A 59 -20.52 1.36 -5.94
C ILE A 59 -20.52 2.62 -6.80
N GLY A 60 -21.38 2.67 -7.83
CA GLY A 60 -21.51 3.82 -8.72
C GLY A 60 -22.02 5.05 -7.98
N GLU A 61 -23.14 4.91 -7.29
CA GLU A 61 -23.77 5.97 -6.50
C GLU A 61 -22.82 6.51 -5.42
N PHE A 62 -22.14 5.61 -4.69
CA PHE A 62 -21.16 6.02 -3.67
C PHE A 62 -20.01 6.83 -4.28
N LEU A 63 -19.48 6.40 -5.43
CA LEU A 63 -18.39 7.12 -6.08
C LEU A 63 -18.84 8.46 -6.67
N GLU A 64 -20.06 8.53 -7.20
CA GLU A 64 -20.66 9.77 -7.69
C GLU A 64 -20.85 10.79 -6.55
N GLU A 65 -21.39 10.36 -5.40
CA GLU A 65 -21.47 11.21 -4.21
C GLU A 65 -20.09 11.63 -3.72
N LEU A 66 -19.15 10.68 -3.64
CA LEU A 66 -17.80 10.94 -3.14
C LEU A 66 -17.08 11.99 -3.99
N GLN A 67 -17.30 12.01 -5.31
CA GLN A 67 -16.71 13.00 -6.22
C GLN A 67 -17.23 14.42 -6.00
N GLN A 68 -18.44 14.58 -5.45
CA GLN A 68 -19.04 15.89 -5.15
C GLN A 68 -18.53 16.49 -3.83
N LEU A 69 -17.90 15.69 -2.97
CA LEU A 69 -17.38 16.15 -1.69
C LEU A 69 -16.07 16.94 -1.86
N PRO A 70 -15.83 17.98 -1.05
CA PRO A 70 -14.56 18.68 -1.01
C PRO A 70 -13.43 17.72 -0.58
N GLY A 71 -12.20 17.96 -1.05
CA GLY A 71 -11.04 17.20 -0.61
C GLY A 71 -10.78 17.33 0.90
N TRP A 72 -10.15 16.33 1.50
CA TRP A 72 -9.67 16.44 2.87
C TRP A 72 -8.40 17.29 2.94
N GLU A 73 -8.53 18.49 3.53
CA GLU A 73 -7.42 19.46 3.62
C GLU A 73 -6.95 19.72 5.06
N LYS A 74 -7.54 19.06 6.05
CA LYS A 74 -7.27 19.36 7.47
C LYS A 74 -5.92 18.83 7.96
N THR A 75 -5.39 17.79 7.33
CA THR A 75 -4.09 17.22 7.65
C THR A 75 -3.33 16.93 6.36
N PRO A 76 -2.00 17.11 6.33
CA PRO A 76 -1.19 16.75 5.17
C PRO A 76 -1.03 15.24 5.00
N TYR A 77 -1.10 14.46 6.08
CA TYR A 77 -0.88 13.01 6.06
C TYR A 77 -2.04 12.21 6.66
N TYR A 78 -2.15 10.97 6.21
CA TYR A 78 -2.98 9.94 6.84
C TYR A 78 -2.28 8.58 6.88
N CYS A 79 -2.69 7.72 7.80
CA CYS A 79 -2.28 6.31 7.85
C CYS A 79 -3.44 5.42 8.35
N PHE A 80 -3.32 4.10 8.19
CA PHE A 80 -4.27 3.16 8.77
C PHE A 80 -3.79 2.64 10.12
N VAL A 81 -4.73 2.41 11.04
CA VAL A 81 -4.44 1.87 12.38
C VAL A 81 -3.66 0.54 12.34
N HIS A 82 -3.93 -0.32 11.36
CA HIS A 82 -3.27 -1.63 11.25
C HIS A 82 -1.79 -1.54 10.84
N GLU A 83 -1.32 -0.34 10.47
CA GLU A 83 0.07 -0.04 10.15
C GLU A 83 0.78 0.69 11.31
N LEU A 84 0.05 1.00 12.39
CA LEU A 84 0.57 1.59 13.61
C LEU A 84 0.85 0.51 14.65
N PHE A 85 1.90 0.74 15.43
CA PHE A 85 2.29 -0.14 16.52
C PHE A 85 2.56 0.68 17.79
N HIS A 86 1.99 0.25 18.90
CA HIS A 86 2.27 0.83 20.21
C HIS A 86 3.71 0.47 20.62
N VAL A 87 4.51 1.46 20.98
CA VAL A 87 5.95 1.28 21.26
C VAL A 87 6.18 0.34 22.45
N ALA A 88 5.38 0.45 23.51
CA ALA A 88 5.54 -0.40 24.69
C ALA A 88 5.22 -1.88 24.44
N THR A 89 4.19 -2.17 23.64
CA THR A 89 3.64 -3.54 23.51
C THR A 89 3.96 -4.19 22.17
N GLY A 90 4.35 -3.41 21.15
CA GLY A 90 4.52 -3.84 19.78
C GLY A 90 3.21 -4.26 19.09
N ARG A 91 2.05 -3.96 19.68
CA ARG A 91 0.72 -4.35 19.16
C ARG A 91 0.05 -3.20 18.42
N ILE A 92 -0.89 -3.55 17.55
CA ILE A 92 -1.79 -2.58 16.90
C ILE A 92 -2.63 -1.91 18.00
N PRO A 93 -2.73 -0.56 18.02
CA PRO A 93 -3.50 0.12 19.04
C PRO A 93 -5.01 -0.08 18.86
N GLU A 94 -5.72 -0.12 19.99
CA GLU A 94 -7.17 -0.11 20.05
C GLU A 94 -7.71 1.32 19.86
N ASN A 95 -8.99 1.43 19.47
CA ASN A 95 -9.62 2.72 19.18
C ASN A 95 -9.66 3.64 20.41
N GLU A 96 -9.79 3.08 21.61
CA GLU A 96 -9.82 3.79 22.89
C GLU A 96 -8.49 4.49 23.18
N ILE A 97 -7.37 3.82 22.88
CA ILE A 97 -6.03 4.37 23.05
C ILE A 97 -5.80 5.50 22.05
N LEU A 98 -6.24 5.33 20.79
CA LEU A 98 -6.15 6.37 19.76
C LEU A 98 -7.01 7.59 20.08
N ASP A 99 -8.20 7.38 20.65
CA ASP A 99 -9.08 8.46 21.11
C ASP A 99 -8.43 9.25 22.26
N GLN A 100 -7.79 8.56 23.21
CA GLN A 100 -7.04 9.23 24.27
C GLN A 100 -5.86 10.04 23.70
N TRP A 101 -5.14 9.50 22.72
CA TRP A 101 -4.01 10.16 22.09
C TRP A 101 -4.42 11.37 21.25
N SER A 102 -5.53 11.31 20.52
CA SER A 102 -6.03 12.45 19.73
C SER A 102 -6.51 13.61 20.60
N ARG A 103 -7.08 13.30 21.78
CA ARG A 103 -7.57 14.31 22.74
C ARG A 103 -6.49 15.01 23.56
N ASN A 104 -5.25 14.51 23.53
CA ASN A 104 -4.14 15.10 24.29
C ASN A 104 -3.11 15.77 23.35
N PRO A 105 -3.46 16.90 22.70
CA PRO A 105 -2.53 17.61 21.81
C PRO A 105 -1.39 18.28 22.59
N ALA A 106 -1.53 18.43 23.91
CA ALA A 106 -0.54 19.06 24.79
C ALA A 106 0.70 18.19 25.06
N GLN A 107 0.77 16.99 24.47
CA GLN A 107 2.00 16.23 24.44
C GLN A 107 3.06 17.07 23.69
N LYS A 108 3.99 17.65 24.46
CA LYS A 108 5.10 18.48 23.96
C LYS A 108 5.68 17.82 22.73
N ASP A 109 5.90 18.60 21.67
CA ASP A 109 6.47 18.07 20.43
C ASP A 109 7.75 17.30 20.76
N PRO A 110 7.75 15.97 20.57
CA PRO A 110 8.90 15.14 20.96
C PRO A 110 10.14 15.45 20.13
N VAL A 111 9.97 16.19 19.04
CA VAL A 111 11.05 16.64 18.14
C VAL A 111 12.03 17.57 18.86
N CYS A 112 11.58 18.35 19.86
CA CYS A 112 12.47 19.27 20.56
C CYS A 112 13.07 18.60 21.80
N GLY A 113 14.32 18.12 21.70
CA GLY A 113 15.10 17.67 22.84
C GLY A 113 15.16 16.16 23.07
N VAL A 114 15.16 15.35 22.00
CA VAL A 114 15.55 13.94 22.14
C VAL A 114 17.04 13.91 22.50
N ALA A 115 17.34 13.46 23.73
CA ALA A 115 18.73 13.30 24.15
C ALA A 115 19.45 12.30 23.23
N PRO A 116 20.66 12.61 22.75
CA PRO A 116 21.46 11.68 21.96
C PRO A 116 21.67 10.35 22.69
N GLY A 117 21.81 9.28 21.91
CA GLY A 117 22.07 7.95 22.46
C GLY A 117 21.47 6.81 21.64
N THR A 118 21.64 5.60 22.16
CA THR A 118 21.16 4.37 21.52
C THR A 118 20.01 3.76 22.31
N PHE A 119 18.94 3.41 21.60
CA PHE A 119 17.70 2.88 22.16
C PHE A 119 17.30 1.58 21.45
N ARG A 120 16.42 0.82 22.10
CA ARG A 120 15.80 -0.38 21.53
C ARG A 120 14.33 -0.14 21.22
N LEU A 121 13.91 -0.54 20.02
CA LEU A 121 12.51 -0.64 19.62
C LEU A 121 12.24 -2.01 18.99
N GLY A 122 11.74 -2.96 19.78
CA GLY A 122 11.54 -4.34 19.32
C GLY A 122 12.85 -4.97 18.83
N ARG A 123 12.95 -5.20 17.51
CA ARG A 123 14.15 -5.72 16.83
C ARG A 123 15.11 -4.65 16.31
N TYR A 124 14.74 -3.38 16.42
CA TYR A 124 15.48 -2.25 15.91
C TYR A 124 16.36 -1.65 16.99
N ARG A 125 17.63 -1.39 16.65
CA ARG A 125 18.51 -0.49 17.38
C ARG A 125 18.29 0.90 16.79
N LEU A 126 17.84 1.85 17.59
CA LEU A 126 17.69 3.25 17.20
C LEU A 126 18.89 4.04 17.71
N THR A 127 19.46 4.90 16.89
CA THR A 127 20.54 5.81 17.28
C THR A 127 20.08 7.22 17.03
N VAL A 128 20.15 8.06 18.07
CA VAL A 128 19.91 9.50 18.00
C VAL A 128 21.26 10.19 18.08
N ALA A 129 21.66 10.86 17.01
CA ALA A 129 22.90 11.63 16.94
C ALA A 129 22.77 12.98 17.69
N ASP A 130 23.90 13.67 17.86
CA ASP A 130 23.96 14.95 18.58
C ASP A 130 23.20 16.09 17.87
N ASP A 131 23.03 15.98 16.55
CA ASP A 131 22.22 16.90 15.73
C ASP A 131 20.72 16.56 15.72
N GLY A 132 20.33 15.48 16.42
CA GLY A 132 18.95 15.00 16.48
C GLY A 132 18.55 14.08 15.33
N GLU A 133 19.45 13.74 14.40
CA GLU A 133 19.18 12.72 13.39
C GLU A 133 18.92 11.37 14.08
N ILE A 134 17.87 10.69 13.63
CA ILE A 134 17.51 9.37 14.12
C ILE A 134 17.76 8.38 13.00
N SER A 135 18.53 7.34 13.28
CA SER A 135 18.71 6.19 12.40
C SER A 135 18.28 4.91 13.10
N TRP A 136 18.01 3.87 12.32
CA TRP A 136 17.70 2.55 12.81
C TRP A 136 18.61 1.51 12.17
N GLN A 137 18.90 0.46 12.93
CA GLN A 137 19.60 -0.74 12.46
C GLN A 137 18.82 -1.98 12.86
N SER A 138 18.77 -2.99 11.99
CA SER A 138 18.22 -4.32 12.27
C SER A 138 18.98 -5.38 11.50
N TYR A 139 18.80 -6.62 11.92
CA TYR A 139 19.22 -7.78 11.15
C TYR A 139 18.20 -8.11 10.05
N GLY A 140 18.68 -8.28 8.82
CA GLY A 140 17.91 -8.69 7.64
C GLY A 140 17.56 -10.18 7.65
N ARG A 141 16.96 -10.67 6.56
CA ARG A 141 16.56 -12.10 6.48
C ARG A 141 17.70 -12.99 5.98
N SER A 142 18.56 -12.47 5.11
CA SER A 142 19.67 -13.21 4.51
C SER A 142 20.96 -13.16 5.33
N GLY A 143 20.95 -12.42 6.44
CA GLY A 143 22.06 -12.35 7.37
C GLY A 143 22.79 -11.01 7.40
N GLU A 144 22.47 -10.14 6.45
CA GLU A 144 22.96 -8.77 6.33
C GLU A 144 22.40 -7.86 7.43
N PHE A 145 23.14 -6.80 7.73
CA PHE A 145 22.60 -5.66 8.44
C PHE A 145 21.91 -4.73 7.48
N ILE A 146 20.77 -4.24 7.93
CA ILE A 146 20.01 -3.20 7.27
C ILE A 146 19.94 -2.01 8.20
N THR A 147 20.26 -0.85 7.66
CA THR A 147 20.18 0.44 8.36
C THR A 147 19.24 1.36 7.60
N GLY A 148 18.71 2.39 8.24
CA GLY A 148 17.96 3.43 7.53
C GLY A 148 17.68 4.63 8.40
N PRO A 149 17.16 5.71 7.81
CA PRO A 149 16.76 6.88 8.57
C PRO A 149 15.44 6.62 9.31
N CYS A 150 15.24 7.36 10.39
CA CYS A 150 14.00 7.51 11.13
C CYS A 150 13.65 8.99 11.23
N PHE A 151 12.36 9.28 11.34
CA PHE A 151 11.90 10.63 11.63
C PHE A 151 10.69 10.58 12.55
N ILE A 152 10.34 11.71 13.17
CA ILE A 152 9.17 11.82 14.02
C ILE A 152 8.21 12.83 13.39
N GLU A 153 7.01 12.38 13.03
CA GLU A 153 5.94 13.22 12.51
C GLU A 153 4.75 13.15 13.46
N SER A 154 4.25 14.28 13.96
CA SER A 154 3.06 14.31 14.83
C SER A 154 3.14 13.31 16.01
N ALA A 155 4.28 13.26 16.70
CA ALA A 155 4.57 12.31 17.79
C ALA A 155 4.51 10.80 17.43
N LEU A 156 4.60 10.47 16.13
CA LEU A 156 4.72 9.12 15.61
C LEU A 156 6.16 8.90 15.10
N LEU A 157 6.85 7.86 15.58
CA LEU A 157 8.15 7.48 15.04
C LEU A 157 7.97 6.68 13.74
N CYS A 158 8.58 7.13 12.65
CA CYS A 158 8.50 6.47 11.36
C CYS A 158 9.85 5.86 11.00
N ILE A 159 9.86 4.55 10.76
CA ILE A 159 11.03 3.78 10.32
C ILE A 159 11.10 3.87 8.79
N GLY A 160 12.12 4.58 8.29
CA GLY A 160 12.40 4.76 6.87
C GLY A 160 12.87 3.48 6.18
N ARG A 161 12.93 3.53 4.85
CA ARG A 161 13.47 2.44 4.02
C ARG A 161 14.90 2.06 4.41
N SER A 162 15.18 0.76 4.31
CA SER A 162 16.49 0.21 4.56
C SER A 162 17.47 0.44 3.41
N ARG A 163 18.73 0.62 3.77
CA ARG A 163 19.91 0.42 2.94
C ARG A 163 20.70 -0.76 3.52
N THR A 164 21.24 -1.61 2.64
CA THR A 164 22.06 -2.74 3.06
C THR A 164 23.46 -2.24 3.39
N VAL A 165 24.03 -2.71 4.50
CA VAL A 165 25.42 -2.43 4.90
C VAL A 165 26.15 -3.75 5.05
N GLU A 166 27.37 -3.83 4.52
CA GLU A 166 28.20 -5.06 4.50
C GLU A 166 28.87 -5.40 5.83
N GLU A 167 28.38 -4.88 6.96
CA GLU A 167 29.04 -5.09 8.24
C GLU A 167 28.80 -6.51 8.78
N ILE A 168 29.88 -7.20 9.17
CA ILE A 168 29.87 -8.60 9.60
C ILE A 168 29.88 -8.64 11.13
N GLN A 169 28.78 -8.26 11.77
CA GLN A 169 28.58 -8.58 13.20
C GLN A 169 27.77 -9.87 13.34
N GLY A 170 28.06 -10.70 14.34
CA GLY A 170 27.27 -11.90 14.58
C GLY A 170 25.83 -11.56 14.96
N ARG A 171 24.82 -12.17 14.31
CA ARG A 171 23.39 -12.01 14.66
C ARG A 171 23.11 -12.12 16.16
N GLN A 172 23.73 -13.12 16.78
CA GLN A 172 23.55 -13.40 18.20
C GLN A 172 24.12 -12.28 19.08
N GLU A 173 25.28 -11.74 18.70
CA GLU A 173 25.91 -10.61 19.39
C GLU A 173 25.06 -9.34 19.25
N PHE A 174 24.52 -9.08 18.07
CA PHE A 174 23.60 -7.96 17.86
C PHE A 174 22.38 -8.08 18.76
N LEU A 175 21.68 -9.23 18.73
CA LEU A 175 20.50 -9.45 19.57
C LEU A 175 20.83 -9.41 21.07
N ALA A 176 21.98 -9.93 21.48
CA ALA A 176 22.45 -9.85 22.86
C ALA A 176 22.74 -8.40 23.29
N SER A 177 23.33 -7.59 22.40
CA SER A 177 23.57 -6.17 22.65
C SER A 177 22.27 -5.36 22.69
N LEU A 178 21.29 -5.74 21.86
CA LEU A 178 20.05 -5.00 21.70
C LEU A 178 19.30 -4.90 23.03
N ASN A 179 19.25 -5.99 23.79
CA ASN A 179 18.60 -6.07 25.10
C ASN A 179 19.28 -5.22 26.19
N ARG A 180 20.48 -4.67 25.94
CA ARG A 180 21.19 -3.79 26.88
C ARG A 180 20.81 -2.32 26.71
N PHE A 181 20.22 -1.94 25.58
CA PHE A 181 19.82 -0.56 25.35
C PHE A 181 18.48 -0.23 26.02
N PRO A 182 18.31 1.01 26.52
CA PRO A 182 17.03 1.47 27.04
C PRO A 182 15.94 1.37 25.97
N GLN A 183 14.71 1.09 26.41
CA GLN A 183 13.57 1.07 25.51
C GLN A 183 13.29 2.46 24.94
N TRP A 184 12.91 2.55 23.68
CA TRP A 184 12.40 3.80 23.11
C TRP A 184 11.09 4.17 23.80
N GLU A 185 11.02 5.38 24.37
CA GLU A 185 9.83 5.88 25.08
C GLU A 185 9.48 7.31 24.66
N ARG A 186 10.11 7.82 23.61
CA ARG A 186 9.93 9.22 23.16
C ARG A 186 8.66 9.43 22.36
N THR A 187 8.12 8.38 21.76
CA THR A 187 6.84 8.38 21.06
C THR A 187 5.95 7.24 21.58
N PRO A 188 4.62 7.42 21.65
CA PRO A 188 3.70 6.35 22.04
C PRO A 188 3.55 5.29 20.94
N PHE A 189 3.67 5.71 19.67
CA PHE A 189 3.48 4.86 18.50
C PHE A 189 4.69 4.90 17.56
N TRP A 190 4.79 3.88 16.73
CA TRP A 190 5.67 3.84 15.57
C TRP A 190 5.01 3.16 14.37
N CYS A 191 5.51 3.45 13.17
CA CYS A 191 5.11 2.79 11.93
C CYS A 191 6.29 2.71 10.95
N HIS A 192 6.05 2.10 9.79
CA HIS A 192 6.96 2.23 8.65
C HIS A 192 6.64 3.51 7.86
N ASP A 193 7.63 4.11 7.21
CA ASP A 193 7.46 5.30 6.37
C ASP A 193 6.37 5.13 5.29
N SER A 194 6.26 3.94 4.73
CA SER A 194 5.24 3.58 3.73
C SER A 194 3.80 3.59 4.25
N ALA A 195 3.60 3.60 5.58
CA ALA A 195 2.28 3.73 6.19
C ALA A 195 1.75 5.17 6.11
N LEU A 196 2.64 6.16 6.09
CA LEU A 196 2.26 7.57 5.93
C LEU A 196 1.97 7.85 4.46
N ARG A 197 0.74 8.28 4.20
CA ARG A 197 0.25 8.64 2.87
C ARG A 197 -0.12 10.12 2.86
N PRO A 198 0.20 10.86 1.79
CA PRO A 198 -0.25 12.24 1.66
C PRO A 198 -1.77 12.25 1.47
N CYS A 199 -2.48 13.13 2.19
CA CYS A 199 -3.92 13.35 2.02
C CYS A 199 -4.23 13.98 0.66
N HIS A 200 -3.37 14.92 0.25
CA HIS A 200 -3.43 15.50 -1.06
C HIS A 200 -2.63 14.62 -2.00
N GLN A 201 -3.32 13.94 -2.90
CA GLN A 201 -2.72 13.62 -4.19
C GLN A 201 -2.57 14.96 -4.94
N HIS A 202 -1.66 15.84 -4.46
CA HIS A 202 -1.09 16.79 -5.38
C HIS A 202 -0.57 15.94 -6.53
N HIS A 203 -1.07 16.19 -7.73
CA HIS A 203 -0.30 15.93 -8.93
C HIS A 203 1.05 16.60 -8.64
N THR A 204 2.02 15.82 -8.15
CA THR A 204 3.23 16.38 -7.58
C THR A 204 4.03 16.94 -8.74
N ASP A 205 3.89 18.23 -8.99
CA ASP A 205 4.92 19.03 -9.64
C ASP A 205 6.12 19.03 -8.69
N GLY A 206 6.97 18.01 -8.81
CA GLY A 206 8.38 17.96 -8.40
C GLY A 206 8.75 18.07 -6.91
N ASN A 207 8.18 18.98 -6.13
CA ASN A 207 8.83 19.53 -4.93
C ASN A 207 8.58 18.76 -3.62
N HIS A 208 7.44 18.11 -3.42
CA HIS A 208 7.22 17.37 -2.16
C HIS A 208 7.87 15.99 -2.18
N ALA A 209 7.91 15.35 -3.36
CA ALA A 209 8.82 14.25 -3.60
C ALA A 209 10.29 14.70 -3.44
N ALA A 210 10.62 15.98 -3.67
CA ALA A 210 11.95 16.51 -3.45
C ALA A 210 12.33 16.67 -1.97
N PHE A 211 11.40 16.91 -1.03
CA PHE A 211 11.73 16.85 0.42
C PHE A 211 12.11 15.43 0.85
N TRP A 212 11.30 14.42 0.45
CA TRP A 212 11.62 13.01 0.69
C TRP A 212 12.85 12.53 -0.09
N LYS A 213 13.08 13.05 -1.30
CA LYS A 213 14.24 12.70 -2.13
C LYS A 213 15.50 13.47 -1.77
N SER A 214 15.45 14.70 -1.24
CA SER A 214 16.64 15.48 -0.86
C SER A 214 17.30 14.85 0.36
N TRP A 215 16.50 14.45 1.35
CA TRP A 215 16.96 13.66 2.49
C TRP A 215 17.60 12.33 2.09
N ILE A 216 17.15 11.72 0.99
CA ILE A 216 17.73 10.47 0.46
C ILE A 216 18.98 10.73 -0.39
N ARG A 217 19.15 11.94 -0.95
CA ARG A 217 20.14 12.25 -2.00
C ARG A 217 21.37 13.01 -1.51
N ASP A 218 21.31 13.65 -0.35
CA ASP A 218 22.43 14.45 0.17
C ASP A 218 23.60 13.62 0.75
N GLU A 219 23.47 12.29 0.90
CA GLU A 219 24.56 11.42 1.39
C GLU A 219 25.44 10.79 0.30
N ASP A 220 25.03 10.76 -0.97
CA ASP A 220 25.86 10.22 -2.07
C ASP A 220 26.83 11.27 -2.67
N SER A 221 26.80 12.50 -2.15
CA SER A 221 27.66 13.61 -2.57
C SER A 221 28.64 13.98 -1.45
N SER A 222 29.63 13.14 -1.21
CA SER A 222 30.81 13.50 -0.41
C SER A 222 31.70 14.50 -1.17
N ALA A 223 31.33 15.79 -1.11
CA ALA A 223 32.23 16.91 -1.38
C ALA A 223 31.77 18.15 -0.60
N HIS A 224 32.50 18.43 0.50
CA HIS A 224 32.61 19.64 1.34
C HIS A 224 31.38 20.58 1.55
N PRO A 225 31.05 20.95 2.81
CA PRO A 225 29.96 21.89 3.08
C PRO A 225 30.42 23.34 2.84
N VAL A 226 29.77 24.03 1.90
CA VAL A 226 29.77 25.50 1.84
C VAL A 226 28.48 25.98 2.49
N HIS A 227 28.61 26.60 3.66
CA HIS A 227 27.55 27.37 4.30
C HIS A 227 27.05 28.46 3.34
N THR A 228 25.73 28.51 3.09
CA THR A 228 25.08 29.78 2.75
C THR A 228 23.77 29.97 3.51
N PRO A 229 23.42 31.22 3.87
CA PRO A 229 22.27 31.54 4.70
C PRO A 229 21.04 31.82 3.82
N TRP A 230 19.87 31.36 4.29
CA TRP A 230 18.58 31.59 3.63
C TRP A 230 18.22 33.08 3.61
N ARG A 231 18.04 33.62 2.39
CA ARG A 231 17.52 34.96 2.12
C ARG A 231 16.12 34.82 1.52
N HIS A 232 15.16 35.50 2.12
CA HIS A 232 13.82 35.74 1.57
C HIS A 232 13.92 36.64 0.33
N GLU A 233 13.19 36.31 -0.75
CA GLU A 233 12.60 37.27 -1.70
C GLU A 233 11.62 36.57 -2.66
N ASP A 234 10.35 36.96 -2.46
CA ASP A 234 9.22 37.28 -3.35
C ASP A 234 9.20 36.97 -4.87
N GLU A 235 7.95 36.66 -5.29
CA GLU A 235 7.26 36.94 -6.55
C GLU A 235 7.74 36.32 -7.89
N ALA A 236 6.91 35.40 -8.45
CA ALA A 236 6.61 35.37 -9.88
C ALA A 236 5.36 34.54 -10.24
N LYS A 237 4.28 35.26 -10.59
CA LYS A 237 3.51 35.16 -11.85
C LYS A 237 3.01 33.77 -12.32
N CYS A 238 1.74 33.46 -12.05
CA CYS A 238 1.00 32.39 -12.72
C CYS A 238 0.55 32.80 -14.13
N ASP A 239 0.93 31.99 -15.12
CA ASP A 239 0.46 32.07 -16.50
C ASP A 239 -0.68 31.06 -16.72
N HIS A 240 -1.80 31.53 -17.26
CA HIS A 240 -2.98 30.71 -17.57
C HIS A 240 -2.79 30.03 -18.93
N ARG A 241 -2.67 28.69 -18.94
CA ARG A 241 -2.98 27.88 -20.14
C ARG A 241 -4.09 26.89 -19.86
N ARG A 242 -5.16 27.07 -20.63
CA ARG A 242 -6.32 26.19 -20.82
C ARG A 242 -5.90 24.95 -21.63
N PRO A 243 -6.28 23.72 -21.26
CA PRO A 243 -6.33 22.61 -22.19
C PRO A 243 -7.78 22.36 -22.62
N GLU A 244 -8.03 22.60 -23.91
CA GLU A 244 -9.11 21.96 -24.65
C GLU A 244 -8.60 20.62 -25.20
N ASP A 245 -9.54 19.73 -25.51
CA ASP A 245 -9.44 18.51 -26.31
C ASP A 245 -9.47 17.14 -25.58
N ALA A 246 -10.71 16.67 -25.42
CA ALA A 246 -11.28 15.49 -26.07
C ALA A 246 -10.74 14.09 -25.73
N GLU A 247 -11.57 13.42 -24.93
CA GLU A 247 -12.06 12.04 -25.05
C GLU A 247 -11.52 11.19 -26.23
N SER A 248 -10.82 10.12 -25.85
CA SER A 248 -10.63 8.92 -26.67
C SER A 248 -10.81 7.70 -25.76
N PHE A 249 -12.07 7.27 -25.60
CA PHE A 249 -12.38 5.98 -24.97
C PHE A 249 -12.29 4.88 -26.03
N SER A 250 -11.22 4.09 -25.96
CA SER A 250 -11.05 2.89 -26.78
C SER A 250 -12.10 1.84 -26.41
N LYS A 251 -12.82 1.36 -27.43
CA LYS A 251 -13.76 0.23 -27.32
C LYS A 251 -12.98 -1.07 -27.10
N VAL A 252 -12.69 -1.39 -25.84
CA VAL A 252 -12.12 -2.69 -25.45
C VAL A 252 -13.12 -3.80 -25.80
N SER A 253 -12.63 -4.81 -26.53
CA SER A 253 -13.42 -5.93 -27.03
C SER A 253 -14.02 -6.75 -25.89
N PRO A 254 -15.26 -7.29 -26.01
CA PRO A 254 -15.86 -8.16 -25.00
C PRO A 254 -14.97 -9.35 -24.61
N LYS A 255 -14.12 -9.85 -25.52
CA LYS A 255 -13.15 -10.93 -25.25
C LYS A 255 -12.03 -10.49 -24.32
N GLU A 256 -11.57 -9.25 -24.44
CA GLU A 256 -10.51 -8.68 -23.60
C GLU A 256 -11.03 -8.38 -22.19
N ARG A 257 -12.30 -7.97 -22.06
CA ARG A 257 -12.96 -7.84 -20.75
C ARG A 257 -13.05 -9.18 -20.02
N ALA A 258 -13.46 -10.25 -20.71
CA ALA A 258 -13.52 -11.58 -20.10
C ALA A 258 -12.14 -12.08 -19.64
N GLN A 259 -11.09 -11.83 -20.42
CA GLN A 259 -9.72 -12.16 -20.04
C GLN A 259 -9.21 -11.33 -18.86
N GLN A 260 -9.51 -10.03 -18.80
CA GLN A 260 -9.16 -9.18 -17.65
C GLN A 260 -9.90 -9.61 -16.37
N PHE A 261 -11.18 -9.97 -16.47
CA PHE A 261 -11.92 -10.54 -15.34
C PHE A 261 -11.30 -11.87 -14.86
N PHE A 262 -10.95 -12.76 -15.78
CA PHE A 262 -10.30 -14.04 -15.44
C PHE A 262 -8.96 -13.83 -14.73
N TRP A 263 -8.10 -12.92 -15.24
CA TRP A 263 -6.80 -12.62 -14.62
C TRP A 263 -6.93 -11.95 -13.25
N THR A 264 -7.91 -11.06 -13.09
CA THR A 264 -8.17 -10.37 -11.80
C THR A 264 -8.70 -11.34 -10.76
N TRP A 265 -9.59 -12.25 -11.15
CA TRP A 265 -10.10 -13.31 -10.30
C TRP A 265 -9.01 -14.32 -9.92
N TYR A 266 -8.18 -14.74 -10.88
CA TYR A 266 -7.05 -15.65 -10.64
C TYR A 266 -6.02 -15.05 -9.66
N LYS A 267 -5.68 -13.76 -9.81
CA LYS A 267 -4.80 -13.05 -8.86
C LYS A 267 -5.40 -12.98 -7.45
N ARG A 268 -6.72 -12.80 -7.31
CA ARG A 268 -7.40 -12.83 -6.00
C ARG A 268 -7.38 -14.22 -5.38
N LEU A 269 -7.52 -15.29 -6.17
CA LEU A 269 -7.37 -16.66 -5.67
C LEU A 269 -5.94 -16.97 -5.21
N GLN A 270 -4.92 -16.48 -5.92
CA GLN A 270 -3.53 -16.63 -5.49
C GLN A 270 -3.20 -15.84 -4.21
N ALA A 271 -3.90 -14.73 -3.95
CA ALA A 271 -3.74 -13.95 -2.72
C ALA A 271 -4.35 -14.63 -1.48
N ILE A 272 -5.22 -15.62 -1.65
CA ILE A 272 -5.69 -16.49 -0.56
C ILE A 272 -4.58 -17.49 -0.25
N ARG A 273 -3.56 -17.01 0.44
CA ARG A 273 -2.45 -17.82 0.95
C ARG A 273 -2.95 -18.61 2.16
N MET A 274 -3.67 -19.70 1.91
CA MET A 274 -4.06 -20.66 2.93
C MET A 274 -2.79 -21.12 3.68
N PRO A 275 -2.74 -21.04 5.03
CA PRO A 275 -1.57 -21.47 5.78
C PRO A 275 -1.24 -22.92 5.42
N HIS A 276 0.02 -23.19 5.09
CA HIS A 276 0.50 -24.51 4.67
C HIS A 276 0.17 -25.63 5.70
N VAL A 277 -0.09 -25.25 6.95
CA VAL A 277 -0.50 -26.12 8.06
C VAL A 277 -1.94 -26.61 7.90
N TRP A 278 -2.84 -25.78 7.36
CA TRP A 278 -4.24 -26.14 7.10
C TRP A 278 -4.32 -27.17 5.96
N PHE A 279 -3.47 -27.02 4.94
CA PHE A 279 -3.40 -27.92 3.79
C PHE A 279 -3.04 -29.36 4.19
N LYS A 280 -2.15 -29.58 5.18
CA LYS A 280 -1.78 -30.95 5.60
C LYS A 280 -2.84 -31.69 6.41
N LYS A 281 -3.75 -30.98 7.10
CA LYS A 281 -4.79 -31.61 7.95
C LYS A 281 -6.12 -31.82 7.24
N ILE A 282 -6.48 -30.96 6.30
CA ILE A 282 -7.83 -30.95 5.70
C ILE A 282 -7.88 -31.65 4.34
N LEU A 283 -6.80 -31.63 3.55
CA LEU A 283 -6.81 -32.27 2.24
C LEU A 283 -7.18 -33.77 2.25
N PRO A 284 -6.69 -34.61 3.19
CA PRO A 284 -6.98 -36.05 3.12
C PRO A 284 -8.47 -36.37 3.23
N ASN A 285 -9.21 -35.59 4.03
CA ASN A 285 -10.62 -35.87 4.30
C ASN A 285 -11.57 -35.21 3.28
N TYR A 286 -11.14 -34.13 2.62
CA TYR A 286 -12.00 -33.36 1.72
C TYR A 286 -11.61 -33.44 0.24
N TRP A 287 -10.47 -34.06 -0.11
CA TRP A 287 -10.06 -34.22 -1.51
C TRP A 287 -11.13 -34.91 -2.37
N MET A 288 -11.78 -35.95 -1.84
CA MET A 288 -12.86 -36.65 -2.56
C MET A 288 -14.08 -35.75 -2.81
N LEU A 289 -14.43 -34.87 -1.87
CA LEU A 289 -15.52 -33.91 -2.03
C LEU A 289 -15.18 -32.83 -3.06
N ILE A 290 -13.93 -32.36 -3.08
CA ILE A 290 -13.46 -31.39 -4.07
C ILE A 290 -13.47 -31.99 -5.48
N VAL A 291 -13.00 -33.24 -5.63
CA VAL A 291 -13.04 -33.96 -6.92
C VAL A 291 -14.47 -34.20 -7.38
N ALA A 292 -15.36 -34.62 -6.48
CA ALA A 292 -16.78 -34.81 -6.78
C ALA A 292 -17.44 -33.49 -7.22
N ALA A 293 -17.19 -32.38 -6.51
CA ALA A 293 -17.71 -31.07 -6.87
C ALA A 293 -17.20 -30.59 -8.25
N ALA A 294 -15.92 -30.82 -8.55
CA ALA A 294 -15.35 -30.48 -9.86
C ALA A 294 -15.96 -31.32 -11.00
N LEU A 295 -16.20 -32.62 -10.77
CA LEU A 295 -16.88 -33.48 -11.74
C LEU A 295 -18.33 -33.07 -11.98
N LEU A 296 -19.08 -32.76 -10.91
CA LEU A 296 -20.44 -32.26 -11.01
C LEU A 296 -20.51 -30.93 -11.77
N PHE A 297 -19.57 -30.02 -11.48
CA PHE A 297 -19.48 -28.75 -12.20
C PHE A 297 -19.15 -28.94 -13.69
N GLY A 298 -18.19 -29.81 -14.01
CA GLY A 298 -17.86 -30.15 -15.40
C GLY A 298 -19.04 -30.77 -16.16
N MET A 299 -19.80 -31.65 -15.50
CA MET A 299 -21.01 -32.25 -16.07
C MET A 299 -22.12 -31.22 -16.28
N ALA A 300 -22.34 -30.30 -15.33
CA ALA A 300 -23.29 -29.21 -15.47
C ALA A 300 -22.93 -28.28 -16.64
N MET A 301 -21.65 -27.96 -16.82
CA MET A 301 -21.16 -27.18 -17.95
C MET A 301 -21.36 -27.89 -19.29
N LEU A 302 -21.15 -29.22 -19.34
CA LEU A 302 -21.43 -30.04 -20.52
C LEU A 302 -22.92 -30.03 -20.88
N LEU A 303 -23.79 -30.27 -19.90
CA LEU A 303 -25.25 -30.25 -20.10
C LEU A 303 -25.72 -28.87 -20.57
N TYR A 304 -25.20 -27.80 -19.97
CA TYR A 304 -25.50 -26.43 -20.38
C TYR A 304 -25.06 -26.15 -21.82
N ALA A 305 -23.88 -26.65 -22.24
CA ALA A 305 -23.41 -26.51 -23.61
C ALA A 305 -24.29 -27.28 -24.61
N PHE A 306 -24.75 -28.49 -24.25
CA PHE A 306 -25.70 -29.26 -25.05
C PHE A 306 -27.05 -28.56 -25.20
N GLU A 307 -27.60 -28.02 -24.12
CA GLU A 307 -28.89 -27.29 -24.13
C GLU A 307 -28.82 -26.03 -24.99
N LYS A 308 -27.67 -25.34 -24.99
CA LYS A 308 -27.45 -24.14 -25.80
C LYS A 308 -27.12 -24.42 -27.27
N GLY A 309 -27.17 -25.67 -27.71
CA GLY A 309 -26.95 -26.03 -29.11
C GLY A 309 -25.56 -25.62 -29.61
N LEU A 310 -24.57 -25.52 -28.71
CA LEU A 310 -23.17 -25.31 -29.10
C LEU A 310 -22.68 -26.61 -29.74
N SER A 311 -22.91 -26.74 -31.05
CA SER A 311 -22.29 -27.77 -31.86
C SER A 311 -20.78 -27.58 -31.73
N TRP A 312 -20.11 -28.56 -31.11
CA TRP A 312 -18.67 -28.54 -30.98
C TRP A 312 -18.07 -28.50 -32.38
N PRO A 313 -17.35 -27.44 -32.78
CA PRO A 313 -16.68 -27.43 -34.07
C PRO A 313 -15.64 -28.55 -34.06
N HIS A 314 -15.71 -29.41 -35.08
CA HIS A 314 -14.79 -30.50 -35.40
C HIS A 314 -13.36 -30.28 -34.88
N LEU A 315 -13.05 -30.80 -33.68
CA LEU A 315 -11.72 -30.75 -33.07
C LEU A 315 -10.91 -32.06 -33.27
N PHE A 316 -11.45 -32.98 -34.08
CA PHE A 316 -10.78 -34.19 -34.55
C PHE A 316 -10.79 -34.27 -36.07
N THR A 317 -10.35 -33.21 -36.77
CA THR A 317 -9.78 -33.37 -38.10
C THR A 317 -8.32 -33.74 -37.92
N THR A 318 -8.04 -35.03 -37.99
CA THR A 318 -6.71 -35.59 -38.15
C THR A 318 -6.02 -34.89 -39.33
N HIS A 319 -5.00 -34.09 -39.04
CA HIS A 319 -4.08 -33.58 -40.04
C HIS A 319 -3.38 -34.76 -40.72
N HIS A 320 -3.91 -35.21 -41.85
CA HIS A 320 -3.17 -36.07 -42.75
C HIS A 320 -1.98 -35.28 -43.28
N LYS A 321 -0.81 -35.78 -42.93
CA LYS A 321 0.52 -35.30 -43.31
C LYS A 321 0.72 -35.59 -44.80
N GLU A 322 0.56 -34.58 -45.63
CA GLU A 322 0.92 -34.64 -47.06
C GLU A 322 2.44 -34.46 -47.16
N HIS A 323 3.14 -35.57 -47.30
CA HIS A 323 4.52 -35.67 -47.75
C HIS A 323 4.47 -36.14 -49.21
N HIS A 324 5.06 -35.39 -50.14
CA HIS A 324 5.56 -35.74 -51.49
C HIS A 324 5.60 -34.43 -52.29
N ASP A 325 6.61 -34.05 -53.07
CA ASP A 325 7.98 -34.46 -53.31
C ASP A 325 8.65 -33.21 -53.88
N HIS A 326 9.81 -32.81 -53.34
CA HIS A 326 10.66 -31.80 -53.95
C HIS A 326 11.56 -32.54 -54.94
N ASP A 327 11.12 -32.64 -56.19
CA ASP A 327 11.96 -33.19 -57.25
C ASP A 327 13.05 -32.19 -57.65
N SER A 328 14.20 -32.78 -57.89
CA SER A 328 15.52 -32.21 -57.99
C SER A 328 15.96 -32.05 -59.44
N GLY A 329 16.55 -30.90 -59.74
CA GLY A 329 17.57 -30.76 -60.79
C GLY A 329 17.04 -30.48 -62.20
N HIS A 330 17.58 -29.46 -62.87
CA HIS A 330 18.87 -29.63 -63.54
C HIS A 330 19.36 -28.29 -64.11
N TYR A 331 20.60 -27.96 -63.76
CA TYR A 331 21.44 -26.96 -64.41
C TYR A 331 22.17 -27.63 -65.59
N LYS A 332 22.21 -27.00 -66.78
CA LYS A 332 23.27 -27.01 -67.82
C LYS A 332 22.77 -26.14 -68.99
N LYS A 333 23.36 -25.00 -69.37
CA LYS A 333 24.72 -24.63 -69.82
C LYS A 333 24.92 -24.83 -71.35
N HIS A 334 24.99 -23.68 -72.04
CA HIS A 334 25.79 -23.29 -73.23
C HIS A 334 25.58 -23.87 -74.64
N GLU A 335 25.87 -22.94 -75.58
CA GLU A 335 26.28 -23.06 -77.00
C GLU A 335 25.15 -23.41 -78.00
N ARG A 336 24.96 -22.72 -79.13
CA ARG A 336 25.81 -21.78 -79.88
C ARG A 336 24.93 -20.89 -80.77
#